data_AF-A0A5E4MT75-F1
#
_entry.id   AF-A0A5E4MT75-F1
#
_cell.length_a   1.000
_cell.length_b   1.000
_cell.length_c   1.000
_cell.angle_alpha   90.00
_cell.angle_beta   90.00
_cell.angle_gamma   90.00
#
_symmetry.space_group_name_H-M   'P 1'
#
loop_
_entity.id
_entity.type
_entity.pdbx_description
1 polymer ?
#
loop_
_entity_poly.entity_id
_entity_poly.type
_entity_poly.pdbx_seq_one_letter_code
_entity_poly.pdbx_strand_id
1 'polypeptide(L)'
;MSDNEHDVEAENAEKRAHHNELERKRRDNIKNSFTSLRHSIPSLQSQKVASRASILKKAADYILSMRRRNISHQQDIDDLKRQNVILESQIKTLEKAKATGNYAMNTHKLDLDMLESENSDTSDDELQKSREILKKQKFGQ
;
A
#
# COMPACT_ATOMS: atom_id res chain seq x y z
N MET A 1 43.80 51.72 4.93
CA MET A 1 43.53 50.32 4.57
C MET A 1 42.40 49.69 5.40
N SER A 2 41.69 50.45 6.27
CA SER A 2 40.63 49.93 7.15
C SER A 2 39.25 49.81 6.50
N ASP A 3 38.99 50.54 5.41
CA ASP A 3 37.64 50.61 4.82
C ASP A 3 37.28 49.33 4.03
N ASN A 4 38.28 48.59 3.54
CA ASN A 4 38.08 47.41 2.72
C ASN A 4 37.78 46.13 3.54
N GLU A 5 38.08 46.13 4.85
CA GLU A 5 37.78 44.99 5.74
C GLU A 5 36.33 45.02 6.24
N HIS A 6 35.78 46.22 6.47
CA HIS A 6 34.39 46.39 6.89
C HIS A 6 33.38 45.95 5.82
N ASP A 7 33.67 46.19 4.54
CA ASP A 7 32.81 45.77 3.44
C ASP A 7 32.76 44.24 3.26
N VAL A 8 33.89 43.55 3.47
CA VAL A 8 33.96 42.08 3.41
C VAL A 8 33.20 41.43 4.56
N GLU A 9 33.22 42.03 5.75
CA GLU A 9 32.48 41.52 6.90
C GLU A 9 30.96 41.72 6.75
N ALA A 10 30.53 42.83 6.16
CA ALA A 10 29.14 43.09 5.81
C ALA A 10 28.61 42.10 4.76
N GLU A 11 29.38 41.82 3.71
CA GLU A 11 29.02 40.84 2.67
C GLU A 11 28.89 39.42 3.25
N ASN A 12 29.77 39.04 4.18
CA ASN A 12 29.70 37.76 4.88
C ASN A 12 28.49 37.68 5.83
N ALA A 13 28.09 38.78 6.45
CA ALA A 13 26.87 38.85 7.24
C ALA A 13 25.62 38.68 6.37
N GLU A 14 25.59 39.31 5.19
CA GLU A 14 24.48 39.19 4.24
C GLU A 14 24.34 37.77 3.69
N LYS A 15 25.45 37.12 3.30
CA LYS A 15 25.45 35.70 2.87
C LYS A 15 24.91 34.78 3.96
N ARG A 16 25.30 35.01 5.23
CA ARG A 16 24.77 34.24 6.38
C ARG A 16 23.28 34.49 6.59
N ALA A 17 22.83 35.73 6.49
CA ALA A 17 21.42 36.09 6.62
C ALA A 17 20.56 35.42 5.54
N HIS A 18 21.00 35.48 4.28
CA HIS A 18 20.33 34.85 3.15
C HIS A 18 20.25 33.32 3.31
N HIS A 19 21.35 32.67 3.72
CA HIS A 19 21.37 31.24 4.00
C HIS A 19 20.38 30.86 5.13
N ASN A 20 20.34 31.64 6.22
CA ASN A 20 19.42 31.40 7.33
C ASN A 20 17.95 31.53 6.91
N GLU A 21 17.65 32.46 5.99
CA GLU A 21 16.30 32.65 5.46
C GLU A 21 15.87 31.48 4.57
N LEU A 22 16.75 31.02 3.67
CA LEU A 22 16.50 29.84 2.85
C LEU A 22 16.23 28.60 3.70
N GLU A 23 17.02 28.39 4.75
CA GLU A 23 16.84 27.25 5.65
C GLU A 23 15.54 27.36 6.46
N ARG A 24 15.13 28.57 6.87
CA ARG A 24 13.82 28.80 7.50
C ARG A 24 12.69 28.37 6.56
N LYS A 25 12.71 28.84 5.31
CA LYS A 25 11.73 28.47 4.29
C LYS A 25 11.69 26.95 4.06
N ARG A 26 12.85 26.29 4.04
CA ARG A 26 12.94 24.82 3.94
C ARG A 26 12.29 24.12 5.13
N ARG A 27 12.54 24.59 6.36
CA ARG A 27 11.92 24.04 7.58
C ARG A 27 10.41 24.21 7.61
N ASP A 28 9.90 25.36 7.15
CA ASP A 28 8.47 25.62 7.06
C ASP A 28 7.78 24.70 6.04
N ASN A 29 8.41 24.47 4.88
CA ASN A 29 7.92 23.50 3.91
C ASN A 29 7.82 22.08 4.51
N ILE A 30 8.85 21.63 5.22
CA ILE A 30 8.85 20.33 5.90
C ILE A 30 7.75 20.27 6.97
N LYS A 31 7.57 21.34 7.75
CA LYS A 31 6.50 21.42 8.76
C LYS A 31 5.11 21.30 8.12
N ASN A 32 4.91 21.91 6.95
CA ASN A 32 3.67 21.78 6.19
C ASN A 32 3.48 20.34 5.69
N SER A 33 4.52 19.70 5.14
CA SER A 33 4.46 18.29 4.73
C SER A 33 4.10 17.35 5.89
N PHE A 34 4.66 17.56 7.09
CA PHE A 34 4.29 16.78 8.29
C PHE A 34 2.84 17.01 8.71
N THR A 35 2.34 18.24 8.58
CA THR A 35 0.94 18.58 8.88
C THR A 35 0.00 17.85 7.92
N SER A 36 0.27 17.89 6.61
CA SER A 36 -0.50 17.17 5.60
C SER A 36 -0.47 15.66 5.84
N LEU A 37 0.71 15.09 6.09
CA LEU A 37 0.87 13.66 6.41
C LEU A 37 0.05 13.24 7.62
N ARG A 38 0.04 14.06 8.69
CA ARG A 38 -0.77 13.81 9.88
C ARG A 38 -2.27 13.74 9.55
N HIS A 39 -2.77 14.64 8.70
CA HIS A 39 -4.18 14.65 8.32
C HIS A 39 -4.58 13.45 7.44
N SER A 40 -3.65 12.85 6.70
CA SER A 40 -3.90 11.64 5.91
C SER A 40 -3.97 10.36 6.73
N ILE A 41 -3.62 10.40 8.03
CA ILE A 41 -3.57 9.22 8.91
C ILE A 41 -4.76 9.27 9.88
N PRO A 42 -5.78 8.39 9.74
CA PRO A 42 -7.02 8.46 10.53
C PRO A 42 -6.78 8.46 12.06
N SER A 43 -5.83 7.66 12.54
CA SER A 43 -5.52 7.55 13.97
C SER A 43 -4.89 8.81 14.59
N LEU A 44 -4.46 9.78 13.77
CA LEU A 44 -3.82 11.02 14.20
C LEU A 44 -4.72 12.25 14.09
N GLN A 45 -5.84 12.15 13.36
CA GLN A 45 -6.74 13.28 13.14
C GLN A 45 -7.35 13.80 14.45
N SER A 46 -7.71 12.88 15.36
CA SER A 46 -8.29 13.22 16.67
C SER A 46 -7.25 13.66 17.71
N GLN A 47 -5.96 13.43 17.47
CA GLN A 47 -4.90 13.77 18.44
C GLN A 47 -4.44 15.21 18.27
N LYS A 48 -4.75 16.10 19.24
CA LYS A 48 -4.38 17.53 19.20
C LYS A 48 -2.90 17.80 18.93
N VAL A 49 -2.00 16.93 19.40
CA VAL A 49 -0.56 17.05 19.18
C VAL A 49 0.03 15.68 18.84
N ALA A 50 0.82 15.60 17.77
CA ALA A 50 1.59 14.40 17.41
C ALA A 50 3.02 14.79 17.07
N SER A 51 4.00 14.09 17.66
CA SER A 51 5.42 14.32 17.37
C SER A 51 5.78 13.83 15.96
N ARG A 52 6.85 14.39 15.35
CA ARG A 52 7.33 13.96 14.03
C ARG A 52 7.61 12.45 13.99
N ALA A 53 8.25 11.90 15.02
CA ALA A 53 8.52 10.48 15.13
C ALA A 53 7.22 9.64 15.18
N SER A 54 6.22 10.09 15.95
CA SER A 54 4.91 9.42 16.02
C SER A 54 4.17 9.47 14.68
N ILE A 55 4.23 10.59 13.97
CA ILE A 55 3.65 10.73 12.63
C ILE A 55 4.27 9.71 11.67
N LEU A 56 5.60 9.62 11.63
CA LEU A 56 6.30 8.65 10.76
C LEU A 56 5.96 7.20 11.12
N LYS A 57 5.97 6.87 12.42
CA LYS A 57 5.63 5.52 12.90
C LYS A 57 4.21 5.12 12.49
N LYS A 58 3.23 5.97 12.82
CA LYS A 58 1.82 5.69 12.47
C LYS A 58 1.55 5.74 10.97
N ALA A 59 2.33 6.51 10.19
CA ALA A 59 2.27 6.46 8.73
C ALA A 59 2.68 5.08 8.21
N ALA A 60 3.82 4.56 8.69
CA ALA A 60 4.30 3.23 8.32
C ALA A 60 3.29 2.14 8.72
N ASP A 61 2.79 2.18 9.95
CA ASP A 61 1.77 1.24 10.44
C ASP A 61 0.50 1.32 9.58
N TYR A 62 0.06 2.52 9.22
CA TYR A 62 -1.12 2.72 8.40
C TYR A 62 -0.94 2.15 6.99
N ILE A 63 0.18 2.41 6.32
CA ILE A 63 0.49 1.84 5.00
C ILE A 63 0.46 0.31 5.05
N LEU A 64 1.10 -0.30 6.05
CA LEU A 64 1.11 -1.76 6.22
C LEU A 64 -0.29 -2.32 6.48
N SER A 65 -1.11 -1.63 7.28
CA SER A 65 -2.50 -2.03 7.52
C SER A 65 -3.36 -1.93 6.26
N MET A 66 -3.17 -0.87 5.45
CA MET A 66 -3.90 -0.67 4.20
C MET A 66 -3.52 -1.72 3.16
N ARG A 67 -2.23 -2.09 3.05
CA ARG A 67 -1.78 -3.17 2.17
C ARG A 67 -2.45 -4.50 2.52
N ARG A 68 -2.42 -4.90 3.80
CA ARG A 68 -3.10 -6.13 4.27
C ARG A 68 -4.61 -6.10 3.98
N ARG A 69 -5.26 -4.96 4.21
CA ARG A 69 -6.69 -4.80 3.94
C ARG A 69 -7.01 -4.90 2.44
N ASN A 70 -6.20 -4.28 1.58
CA ASN A 70 -6.37 -4.40 0.13
C ASN A 70 -6.23 -5.85 -0.35
N ILE A 71 -5.30 -6.62 0.20
CA ILE A 71 -5.15 -8.05 -0.11
C ILE A 71 -6.40 -8.83 0.31
N SER A 72 -6.89 -8.63 1.54
CA SER A 72 -8.13 -9.27 2.00
C SER A 72 -9.32 -8.92 1.10
N HIS A 73 -9.48 -7.65 0.74
CA HIS A 73 -10.56 -7.24 -0.17
C HIS A 73 -10.41 -7.84 -1.56
N GLN A 74 -9.18 -8.00 -2.05
CA GLN A 74 -8.94 -8.65 -3.33
C GLN A 74 -9.34 -10.13 -3.27
N GLN A 75 -9.02 -10.83 -2.19
CA GLN A 75 -9.47 -12.21 -1.95
C GLN A 75 -11.00 -12.30 -1.91
N ASP A 76 -11.66 -11.39 -1.18
CA ASP A 76 -13.13 -11.33 -1.12
C ASP A 76 -13.74 -11.13 -2.52
N ILE A 77 -13.14 -10.24 -3.33
CA ILE A 77 -13.58 -9.99 -4.72
C ILE A 77 -13.43 -11.26 -5.58
N ASP A 78 -12.32 -11.98 -5.45
CA ASP A 78 -12.06 -13.16 -6.26
C ASP A 78 -12.94 -14.35 -5.85
N ASP A 79 -13.23 -14.48 -4.56
CA ASP A 79 -14.20 -15.46 -4.04
C ASP A 79 -15.62 -15.17 -4.55
N LEU A 80 -16.05 -13.90 -4.50
CA LEU A 80 -17.36 -13.50 -5.02
C LEU A 80 -17.46 -13.69 -6.54
N LYS A 81 -16.39 -13.42 -7.30
CA LYS A 81 -16.36 -13.70 -8.74
C LYS A 81 -16.51 -15.20 -9.00
N ARG A 82 -15.79 -16.05 -8.26
CA ARG A 82 -15.92 -17.52 -8.39
C ARG A 82 -17.34 -17.99 -8.09
N GLN A 83 -17.94 -17.49 -7.01
CA GLN A 83 -19.33 -17.80 -6.66
C GLN A 83 -20.31 -17.34 -7.73
N ASN A 84 -20.14 -16.13 -8.28
CA ASN A 84 -20.99 -15.63 -9.35
C ASN A 84 -20.92 -16.52 -10.61
N VAL A 85 -19.73 -16.95 -11.03
CA VAL A 85 -19.58 -17.85 -12.18
C VAL A 85 -20.31 -19.18 -11.95
N ILE A 86 -20.21 -19.75 -10.74
CA ILE A 86 -20.91 -20.98 -10.39
C ILE A 86 -22.42 -20.77 -10.46
N LEU A 87 -22.93 -19.69 -9.86
CA LEU A 87 -24.37 -19.37 -9.84
C LEU A 87 -24.91 -19.10 -11.26
N GLU A 88 -24.17 -18.36 -12.09
CA GLU A 88 -24.53 -18.11 -13.50
C GLU A 88 -24.62 -19.42 -14.29
N SER A 89 -23.68 -20.35 -14.07
CA SER A 89 -23.69 -21.68 -14.70
C SER A 89 -24.90 -22.52 -14.25
N GLN A 90 -25.24 -22.47 -12.95
CA GLN A 90 -26.41 -23.13 -12.40
C GLN A 90 -27.72 -22.55 -12.98
N ILE A 91 -27.84 -21.22 -13.05
CA ILE A 91 -29.00 -20.53 -13.64
C ILE A 91 -29.18 -20.96 -15.09
N LYS A 92 -28.12 -20.91 -15.90
CA LYS A 92 -28.16 -21.30 -17.31
C LYS A 92 -28.58 -22.77 -17.49
N THR A 93 -28.15 -23.64 -16.60
CA THR A 93 -28.53 -25.07 -16.63
C THR A 93 -30.00 -25.25 -16.30
N LEU A 94 -30.51 -24.56 -15.28
CA LEU A 94 -31.92 -24.60 -14.88
C LEU A 94 -32.84 -23.99 -15.95
N GLU A 95 -32.44 -22.88 -16.58
CA GLU A 95 -33.19 -22.27 -17.69
C GLU A 95 -33.32 -23.22 -18.88
N LYS A 96 -32.25 -23.92 -19.23
CA LYS A 96 -32.28 -24.97 -20.26
C LYS A 96 -33.21 -26.12 -19.87
N ALA A 97 -33.09 -26.65 -18.65
CA ALA A 97 -33.92 -27.74 -18.15
C ALA A 97 -35.41 -27.35 -18.19
N LYS A 98 -35.75 -26.13 -17.75
CA LYS A 98 -37.11 -25.57 -17.82
C LYS A 98 -37.62 -25.45 -19.26
N ALA A 99 -36.80 -24.99 -20.19
CA ALA A 99 -37.17 -24.88 -21.61
C ALA A 99 -37.40 -26.25 -22.28
N THR A 100 -36.60 -27.26 -21.92
CA THR A 100 -36.72 -28.63 -22.45
C THR A 100 -37.72 -29.53 -21.72
N GLY A 101 -38.28 -29.08 -20.58
CA GLY A 101 -39.20 -29.88 -19.76
C GLY A 101 -38.54 -31.08 -19.05
N ASN A 102 -37.20 -31.18 -19.07
CA ASN A 102 -36.45 -32.35 -18.61
C ASN A 102 -35.63 -31.98 -17.35
N TYR A 103 -36.18 -32.24 -16.17
CA TYR A 103 -35.56 -31.92 -14.87
C TYR A 103 -34.57 -32.97 -14.36
N ALA A 104 -34.52 -34.14 -15.00
CA ALA A 104 -33.65 -35.22 -14.59
C ALA A 104 -32.25 -35.04 -15.20
N MET A 105 -31.22 -35.14 -14.35
CA MET A 105 -29.80 -35.32 -14.71
C MET A 105 -28.98 -34.06 -15.05
N ASN A 106 -28.66 -33.19 -14.09
CA ASN A 106 -27.44 -32.34 -14.23
C ASN A 106 -26.81 -31.84 -12.91
N THR A 107 -27.25 -32.31 -11.75
CA THR A 107 -26.79 -31.80 -10.45
C THR A 107 -25.35 -32.20 -10.07
N HIS A 108 -24.77 -33.24 -10.69
CA HIS A 108 -23.52 -33.85 -10.21
C HIS A 108 -22.23 -33.49 -10.97
N LYS A 109 -22.28 -32.71 -12.05
CA LYS A 109 -21.09 -32.48 -12.92
C LYS A 109 -20.46 -31.08 -12.79
N LEU A 110 -21.03 -30.17 -12.01
CA LEU A 110 -20.61 -28.75 -12.04
C LEU A 110 -19.40 -28.41 -11.14
N ASP A 111 -18.89 -29.35 -10.34
CA ASP A 111 -17.91 -29.03 -9.28
C ASP A 111 -16.42 -29.25 -9.61
N LEU A 112 -16.04 -29.92 -10.72
CA LEU A 112 -14.66 -30.41 -10.85
C LEU A 112 -13.80 -29.77 -11.96
N ASP A 113 -14.38 -29.38 -13.10
CA ASP A 113 -13.57 -29.05 -14.30
C ASP A 113 -13.12 -27.57 -14.40
N MET A 114 -13.47 -26.70 -13.46
CA MET A 114 -13.12 -25.26 -13.50
C MET A 114 -12.07 -24.84 -12.45
N LEU A 115 -11.43 -25.81 -11.79
CA LEU A 115 -10.42 -25.57 -10.74
C LEU A 115 -8.98 -25.53 -11.28
N GLU A 116 -8.76 -25.83 -12.56
CA GLU A 116 -7.43 -25.84 -13.18
C GLU A 116 -7.30 -24.72 -14.22
N SER A 117 -7.23 -23.47 -13.77
CA SER A 117 -6.67 -22.41 -14.59
C SER A 117 -5.97 -21.36 -13.72
N GLU A 118 -4.66 -21.58 -13.60
CA GLU A 118 -3.59 -20.67 -13.23
C GLU A 118 -3.93 -19.49 -12.32
N ASN A 119 -3.61 -19.62 -11.03
CA ASN A 119 -3.13 -18.48 -10.25
C ASN A 119 -1.94 -18.93 -9.42
N SER A 120 -0.79 -19.05 -10.09
CA SER A 120 0.51 -18.93 -9.43
C SER A 120 0.70 -17.46 -9.05
N ASP A 121 0.03 -17.00 -7.99
CA ASP A 121 0.41 -15.74 -7.35
C ASP A 121 1.18 -16.07 -6.07
N THR A 122 2.49 -16.26 -6.26
CA THR A 122 3.40 -16.41 -5.13
C THR A 122 3.46 -15.05 -4.43
N SER A 123 2.97 -15.00 -3.19
CA SER A 123 2.89 -13.76 -2.43
C SER A 123 4.29 -13.14 -2.24
N ASP A 124 4.41 -11.82 -2.31
CA ASP A 124 5.69 -11.12 -2.15
C ASP A 124 6.37 -11.41 -0.80
N ASP A 125 5.59 -11.75 0.24
CA ASP A 125 6.09 -12.25 1.53
C ASP A 125 6.79 -13.62 1.41
N GLU A 126 6.30 -14.53 0.56
CA GLU A 126 6.94 -15.82 0.25
C GLU A 126 8.21 -15.62 -0.60
N LEU A 127 8.23 -14.64 -1.51
CA LEU A 127 9.43 -14.28 -2.29
C LEU A 127 10.53 -13.65 -1.42
N GLN A 128 10.16 -12.82 -0.44
CA GLN A 128 11.11 -12.24 0.51
C GLN A 128 11.69 -13.32 1.43
N LYS A 129 10.84 -14.23 1.95
CA LYS A 129 11.29 -15.37 2.77
C LYS A 129 12.19 -16.33 2.00
N SER A 130 11.86 -16.60 0.73
CA SER A 130 12.67 -17.44 -0.17
C SER A 130 14.03 -16.81 -0.51
N ARG A 131 14.08 -15.49 -0.71
CA ARG A 131 15.33 -14.75 -0.91
C ARG A 131 16.22 -14.74 0.34
N GLU A 132 15.63 -14.65 1.53
CA GLU A 132 16.35 -14.73 2.80
C GLU A 132 16.92 -16.14 3.07
N ILE A 133 16.19 -17.20 2.70
CA ILE A 133 16.67 -18.59 2.80
C ILE A 133 17.85 -18.84 1.85
N LEU A 134 17.79 -18.35 0.60
CA LEU A 134 18.89 -18.50 -0.35
C LEU A 134 20.16 -17.74 0.09
N LYS A 135 20.03 -16.57 0.71
CA LYS A 135 21.19 -15.83 1.25
C LYS A 135 21.87 -16.58 2.39
N LYS A 136 21.09 -17.24 3.27
CA LYS A 136 21.65 -18.08 4.36
C LYS A 136 22.39 -19.32 3.85
N GLN A 137 21.96 -19.89 2.71
CA GLN A 137 22.68 -21.01 2.09
C GLN A 137 23.96 -20.59 1.34
N LYS A 138 24.01 -19.37 0.79
CA LYS A 138 25.20 -18.89 0.05
C LYS A 138 26.29 -18.24 0.91
N PHE A 139 25.95 -17.80 2.13
CA PHE A 139 26.89 -17.13 3.05
C PHE A 139 27.05 -17.86 4.39
N GLY A 140 26.56 -19.11 4.49
CA GLY A 140 26.78 -19.97 5.65
C GLY A 140 28.11 -20.72 5.56
N GLN A 141 29.21 -20.02 5.83
CA GLN A 141 30.42 -20.53 6.50
C GLN A 141 30.79 -19.55 7.61
#